data_AF-A0AAU1PRV2-F1
#
_entry.id   AF-A0AAU1PRV2-F1
#
_cell.length_a   1.000
_cell.length_b   1.000
_cell.length_c   1.000
_cell.angle_alpha   90.00
_cell.angle_beta   90.00
_cell.angle_gamma   90.00
#
_symmetry.space_group_name_H-M   'P 1'
#
loop_
_entity.id
_entity.type
_entity.pdbx_description
1 polymer ?
#
loop_
_entity_poly.entity_id
_entity_poly.type
_entity_poly.pdbx_seq_one_letter_code
_entity_poly.pdbx_strand_id
1 'polypeptide(L)' 'MTDSPMPSPPYPSPDSPLLRVIVGNAIASVESGEADWKDAVLHAAVHGWYEGHIEGEDTCPGCDFRGQLPKGGDRG' A
#
# COMPACT_ATOMS: atom_id res chain seq x y z
N MET A 1 -2.67 8.08 25.42
CA MET A 1 -2.03 7.71 24.14
C MET A 1 -2.73 8.54 23.09
N THR A 2 -2.13 9.64 22.69
CA THR A 2 -2.68 10.51 21.64
C THR A 2 -2.48 9.80 20.32
N ASP A 3 -3.57 9.29 19.77
CA ASP A 3 -3.62 8.71 18.43
C ASP A 3 -3.25 9.84 17.46
N SER A 4 -2.00 9.83 16.99
CA SER A 4 -1.51 10.82 16.05
C SER A 4 -2.16 10.48 14.71
N PRO A 5 -3.01 11.35 14.13
CA PRO A 5 -3.68 11.06 12.88
C PRO A 5 -2.63 10.91 11.79
N MET A 6 -2.27 9.68 11.44
CA MET A 6 -1.26 9.45 10.42
C MET A 6 -1.84 9.78 9.04
N PRO A 7 -1.03 10.31 8.11
CA PRO A 7 -1.43 10.44 6.71
C PRO A 7 -1.84 9.07 6.15
N SER A 8 -2.56 9.07 5.02
CA SER A 8 -2.98 7.87 4.29
C SER A 8 -1.96 6.73 4.44
N PRO A 9 -2.35 5.56 4.96
CA PRO A 9 -1.44 4.44 5.02
C PRO A 9 -0.91 4.14 3.61
N PRO A 10 0.41 3.92 3.43
CA PRO A 10 1.01 3.79 2.11
C PRO A 10 0.82 2.37 1.54
N TYR A 11 -0.34 1.76 1.78
CA TYR A 11 -0.68 0.43 1.29
C TYR A 11 -2.13 0.43 0.78
N PRO A 12 -2.42 -0.35 -0.29
CA PRO A 12 -3.72 -0.42 -0.91
C PRO A 12 -4.74 -0.96 0.09
N SER A 13 -6.02 -0.74 -0.19
CA SER A 13 -7.07 -1.30 0.65
C SER A 13 -6.89 -2.82 0.71
N PRO A 14 -7.09 -3.48 1.86
CA PRO A 14 -7.15 -4.94 1.93
C PRO A 14 -8.18 -5.53 0.96
N ASP A 15 -9.21 -4.76 0.61
CA ASP A 15 -10.24 -5.11 -0.37
C ASP A 15 -9.88 -4.73 -1.81
N SER A 16 -8.71 -4.12 -2.04
CA SER A 16 -8.26 -3.74 -3.37
C SER A 16 -8.10 -4.98 -4.26
N PRO A 17 -8.76 -5.03 -5.43
CA PRO A 17 -8.56 -6.12 -6.38
C PRO A 17 -7.11 -6.19 -6.84
N LEU A 18 -6.40 -5.06 -6.85
CA LEU A 18 -5.00 -4.98 -7.23
C LEU A 18 -4.07 -5.66 -6.22
N LEU A 19 -4.34 -5.50 -4.91
CA LEU A 19 -3.60 -6.21 -3.87
C LEU A 19 -3.74 -7.73 -4.01
N ARG A 20 -4.92 -8.22 -4.40
CA ARG A 20 -5.13 -9.65 -4.67
C ARG A 20 -4.29 -10.15 -5.84
N VAL A 21 -4.14 -9.35 -6.89
CA VAL A 21 -3.28 -9.68 -8.03
C VAL A 21 -1.81 -9.71 -7.62
N ILE A 22 -1.34 -8.71 -6.87
CA ILE A 22 0.04 -8.64 -6.37
C ILE A 22 0.38 -9.88 -5.54
N VAL A 23 -0.48 -10.22 -4.58
CA VAL A 23 -0.29 -11.41 -3.73
C VAL A 23 -0.38 -12.69 -4.56
N GLY A 24 -1.33 -12.79 -5.49
CA GLY A 24 -1.48 -13.95 -6.37
C GLY A 24 -0.23 -14.20 -7.22
N ASN A 25 0.35 -13.14 -7.80
CA ASN A 25 1.59 -13.24 -8.59
C ASN A 25 2.78 -13.69 -7.74
N ALA A 26 2.90 -13.15 -6.52
CA ALA A 26 3.96 -13.54 -5.59
C ALA A 26 3.83 -15.01 -5.13
N ILE A 27 2.61 -15.52 -4.94
CA ILE A 27 2.40 -16.93 -4.62
C ILE A 27 2.73 -17.81 -5.84
N ALA A 28 2.24 -17.43 -7.02
CA ALA A 28 2.45 -18.20 -8.24
C ALA A 28 3.95 -18.35 -8.59
N SER A 29 4.77 -17.32 -8.35
CA SER A 29 6.22 -17.38 -8.60
C SER A 29 6.95 -18.33 -7.65
N VAL A 30 6.47 -18.48 -6.40
CA VAL A 30 7.02 -19.48 -5.47
C VAL A 30 6.57 -20.88 -5.86
N GLU A 31 5.30 -21.06 -6.19
CA GLU A 31 4.74 -22.36 -6.58
C GLU A 31 5.33 -22.89 -7.89
N SER A 32 5.70 -22.01 -8.81
CA SER A 32 6.40 -22.37 -10.06
C SER A 32 7.89 -22.65 -9.86
N GLY A 33 8.46 -22.30 -8.71
CA GLY A 33 9.90 -22.35 -8.45
C GLY A 33 10.72 -21.25 -9.14
N GLU A 34 10.06 -20.22 -9.67
CA GLU A 34 10.69 -19.06 -10.30
C GLU A 34 11.35 -18.13 -9.27
N ALA A 35 10.79 -18.06 -8.06
CA ALA A 35 11.27 -17.21 -6.97
C ALA A 35 11.25 -17.94 -5.62
N ASP A 36 12.09 -17.49 -4.67
CA ASP A 36 11.98 -17.95 -3.29
C ASP A 36 10.98 -17.10 -2.48
N TRP A 37 10.68 -17.53 -1.26
CA TRP A 37 9.72 -16.82 -0.41
C TRP A 37 10.16 -15.40 -0.02
N LYS A 38 11.48 -15.10 -0.01
CA LYS A 38 11.98 -13.76 0.30
C LYS A 38 11.69 -12.83 -0.85
N ASP A 39 11.90 -13.29 -2.08
CA ASP A 39 11.60 -12.54 -3.29
C ASP A 39 10.08 -12.29 -3.42
N ALA A 40 9.25 -13.26 -3.06
CA ALA A 40 7.80 -13.11 -3.02
C ALA A 40 7.33 -12.07 -1.99
N VAL A 41 7.91 -12.08 -0.78
CA VAL A 41 7.63 -11.06 0.25
C VAL A 41 8.07 -9.68 -0.23
N LEU A 42 9.24 -9.56 -0.85
CA LEU A 42 9.73 -8.31 -1.39
C LEU A 42 8.82 -7.78 -2.50
N HIS A 43 8.38 -8.66 -3.42
CA HIS A 43 7.43 -8.33 -4.47
C HIS A 43 6.14 -7.74 -3.87
N ALA A 44 5.53 -8.44 -2.92
CA ALA A 44 4.29 -7.99 -2.29
C ALA A 44 4.46 -6.65 -1.55
N ALA A 45 5.58 -6.45 -0.85
CA ALA A 45 5.85 -5.22 -0.12
C ALA A 45 6.08 -4.01 -1.04
N VAL A 46 6.89 -4.16 -2.10
CA VAL A 46 7.21 -3.07 -3.03
C VAL A 46 5.99 -2.68 -3.85
N HIS A 47 5.33 -3.67 -4.46
CA HIS A 47 4.14 -3.39 -5.28
C HIS A 47 2.97 -2.92 -4.43
N GLY A 48 2.78 -3.50 -3.24
CA GLY A 48 1.79 -3.01 -2.29
C GLY A 48 2.06 -1.55 -1.92
N TRP A 49 3.29 -1.18 -1.59
CA TRP A 49 3.61 0.21 -1.27
C TRP A 49 3.36 1.17 -2.45
N TYR A 50 3.81 0.79 -3.65
CA TYR A 50 3.69 1.62 -4.85
C TYR A 50 2.22 1.86 -5.26
N GLU A 51 1.40 0.82 -5.28
CA GLU A 51 -0.01 0.94 -5.64
C GLU A 51 -0.82 1.66 -4.56
N GLY A 52 -0.47 1.47 -3.28
CA GLY A 52 -1.08 2.23 -2.18
C GLY A 52 -0.75 3.72 -2.25
N HIS A 53 0.46 4.06 -2.69
CA HIS A 53 0.86 5.45 -2.94
C HIS A 53 0.04 6.08 -4.07
N ILE A 54 -0.08 5.41 -5.22
CA ILE A 54 -0.90 5.87 -6.35
C ILE A 54 -2.37 6.03 -5.93
N GLU A 55 -2.94 5.03 -5.25
CA GLU A 55 -4.33 5.09 -4.79
C GLU A 55 -4.56 6.31 -3.87
N GLY A 56 -3.59 6.64 -3.01
CA GLY A 56 -3.61 7.83 -2.16
C GLY A 56 -3.52 9.15 -2.93
N GLU A 57 -2.76 9.20 -4.03
CA GLU A 57 -2.67 10.37 -4.90
C GLU A 57 -3.94 10.57 -5.75
N ASP A 58 -4.47 9.49 -6.32
CA ASP A 58 -5.62 9.52 -7.23
C ASP A 58 -6.95 9.77 -6.51
N THR A 59 -7.13 9.22 -5.31
CA THR A 59 -8.46 9.23 -4.66
C THR A 59 -8.79 10.59 -4.02
N CYS A 60 -7.81 11.44 -3.75
CA CYS A 60 -8.07 12.87 -3.56
C CYS A 60 -6.79 13.73 -3.74
N PRO A 61 -6.70 14.56 -4.79
CA PRO A 61 -5.65 15.57 -4.87
C PRO A 61 -5.92 16.69 -3.84
N GLY A 62 -5.51 16.47 -2.59
CA GLY A 62 -5.67 17.46 -1.53
C GLY A 62 -6.21 16.94 -0.19
N CYS A 63 -6.69 15.70 -0.11
CA CYS A 63 -7.20 15.12 1.14
C CYS A 63 -6.25 14.06 1.68
N ASP A 64 -6.37 13.77 2.97
CA ASP A 64 -5.88 12.54 3.55
C ASP A 64 -6.83 11.40 3.17
N PHE A 65 -6.59 10.75 2.04
CA PHE A 65 -7.26 9.49 1.73
C PHE A 65 -6.98 8.49 2.86
N ARG A 66 -7.98 7.99 3.59
CA ARG A 66 -7.80 7.10 4.76
C ARG A 66 -6.88 7.61 5.90
N GLY A 67 -6.53 8.89 5.92
CA GLY A 67 -5.88 9.57 7.06
C GLY A 67 -6.83 10.60 7.68
N GLN A 68 -6.55 11.07 8.89
CA GLN A 68 -7.40 12.04 9.59
C GLN A 68 -6.85 13.49 9.56
N LEU A 69 -5.70 13.77 8.94
CA LEU A 69 -5.14 15.12 8.92
C LEU A 69 -5.70 15.98 7.76
N PRO A 70 -6.00 17.25 8.03
CA PRO A 70 -6.16 18.25 6.97
C PRO A 70 -4.82 18.57 6.32
N LYS A 71 -4.76 18.58 4.98
CA LYS A 71 -3.55 18.97 4.24
C LYS A 71 -3.27 20.47 4.44
N GLY A 72 -2.24 20.80 5.22
CA GLY A 72 -1.83 22.19 5.52
C GLY A 72 -1.54 22.50 6.99
N GLY A 73 -1.78 21.57 7.91
CA GLY A 73 -1.24 21.67 9.27
C GLY A 73 0.28 21.51 9.22
N ASP A 74 1.01 22.38 9.94
CA ASP A 74 2.46 22.34 10.03
C ASP A 74 2.95 20.90 10.24
N ARG A 75 3.67 20.40 9.24
CA ARG A 75 4.41 19.14 9.32
C ARG A 75 5.68 19.43 10.12
N GLY A 76 5.50 19.61 11.43
CA GLY A 76 6.60 19.79 12.39
C GLY A 76 7.55 18.59 12.44
#